data_AF-A0AAU8DGM3-F1
#
_entry.id   AF-A0AAU8DGM3-F1
#
_cell.length_a   1.000
_cell.length_b   1.000
_cell.length_c   1.000
_cell.angle_alpha   90.00
_cell.angle_beta   90.00
_cell.angle_gamma   90.00
#
_symmetry.space_group_name_H-M   'P 1'
#
loop_
_entity.id
_entity.type
_entity.pdbx_description
1 polymer ?
#
loop_
_entity_poly.entity_id
_entity_poly.type
_entity_poly.pdbx_seq_one_letter_code
_entity_poly.pdbx_strand_id
1 'polypeptide(L)' 'MTPNPEKRKYDVTVVETNVHTFTVEIPNDVAEEDRAEFVEQIFCDTLPDDLENHNWFIPDREVENVTPQ' A
#
# COMPACT_ATOMS: atom_id res chain seq x y z
N MET A 1 -34.01 29.43 5.73
CA MET A 1 -32.61 28.99 5.61
C MET A 1 -32.35 28.07 6.79
N THR A 2 -32.16 26.77 6.55
CA THR A 2 -31.75 25.83 7.59
C THR A 2 -30.33 26.21 8.01
N PRO A 3 -30.04 26.45 9.30
CA PRO A 3 -28.69 26.77 9.73
C PRO A 3 -27.76 25.62 9.32
N ASN A 4 -26.68 25.96 8.61
CA ASN A 4 -25.63 25.02 8.26
C ASN A 4 -25.06 24.49 9.58
N PRO A 5 -25.08 23.17 9.85
CA PRO A 5 -24.59 22.66 11.12
C PRO A 5 -23.12 23.10 11.31
N GLU A 6 -22.82 23.66 12.48
CA GLU A 6 -21.47 24.07 12.84
C GLU A 6 -20.51 22.88 12.68
N LYS A 7 -19.54 23.00 11.77
CA LYS A 7 -18.54 21.95 11.54
C LYS A 7 -17.51 21.98 12.68
N ARG A 8 -17.19 20.82 13.24
CA ARG A 8 -16.13 20.63 14.25
C ARG A 8 -14.98 19.83 13.66
N LYS A 9 -13.75 20.11 14.11
CA LYS A 9 -12.54 19.41 13.67
C LYS A 9 -12.21 18.27 14.65
N TYR A 10 -11.65 17.20 14.11
CA TYR A 10 -11.23 16.02 14.86
C TYR A 10 -9.91 15.51 14.29
N ASP A 11 -9.00 15.10 15.18
CA ASP A 11 -7.88 14.24 14.87
C ASP A 11 -8.37 12.78 14.81
N VAL A 12 -7.96 12.06 13.77
CA VAL A 12 -8.34 10.66 13.54
C VAL A 12 -7.09 9.84 13.29
N THR A 13 -6.94 8.74 14.04
CA THR A 13 -5.89 7.73 13.80
C THR A 13 -6.53 6.53 13.12
N VAL A 14 -5.96 6.14 11.98
CA VAL A 14 -6.38 4.97 11.21
C VAL A 14 -5.20 4.02 11.14
N VAL A 15 -5.44 2.75 11.47
CA VAL A 15 -4.49 1.66 11.27
C VAL A 15 -4.99 0.81 10.11
N GLU A 16 -4.10 0.52 9.16
CA GLU A 16 -4.44 -0.18 7.92
C GLU A 16 -3.39 -1.23 7.61
N THR A 17 -3.86 -2.40 7.18
CA THR A 17 -3.01 -3.37 6.50
C THR A 17 -3.04 -3.08 5.01
N ASN A 18 -1.88 -2.88 4.40
CA ASN A 18 -1.76 -2.58 2.97
C ASN A 18 -1.15 -3.77 2.24
N VAL A 19 -1.82 -4.24 1.19
CA VAL A 19 -1.31 -5.31 0.33
C VAL A 19 -1.06 -4.76 -1.06
N HIS A 20 0.18 -4.88 -1.52
CA HIS A 20 0.59 -4.51 -2.86
C HIS A 20 0.95 -5.76 -3.66
N THR A 21 0.50 -5.81 -4.90
CA THR A 21 0.84 -6.85 -5.87
C THR A 21 1.46 -6.18 -7.07
N PHE A 22 2.57 -6.75 -7.56
CA PHE A 22 3.33 -6.25 -8.70
C PHE A 22 3.61 -7.38 -9.67
N THR A 23 3.84 -7.04 -10.94
CA THR A 23 4.44 -7.95 -11.91
C THR A 23 5.90 -7.58 -12.10
N VAL A 24 6.79 -8.57 -12.01
CA VAL A 24 8.23 -8.41 -12.23
C VAL A 24 8.67 -9.30 -13.39
N GLU A 25 9.53 -8.76 -14.25
CA GLU A 25 10.16 -9.51 -15.31
C GLU A 25 11.53 -10.00 -14.84
N ILE A 26 11.81 -11.30 -15.05
CA ILE A 26 13.12 -11.89 -14.74
C ILE A 26 13.71 -12.55 -15.99
N PRO A 27 15.04 -12.56 -16.16
CA PRO A 27 15.68 -13.27 -17.26
C PRO A 27 15.39 -14.78 -17.24
N ASN A 28 15.21 -15.39 -18.41
CA ASN A 28 14.88 -16.81 -18.54
C ASN A 28 16.02 -17.76 -18.15
N ASP A 29 17.25 -17.26 -18.09
CA ASP A 29 18.45 -17.98 -17.69
C ASP A 29 18.68 -18.00 -16.17
N VAL A 30 17.84 -17.32 -15.38
CA VAL A 30 17.83 -17.45 -13.92
C VAL A 30 17.31 -18.85 -13.54
N ALA A 31 18.13 -19.60 -12.82
CA ALA A 31 17.79 -20.92 -12.30
C ALA A 31 16.56 -20.85 -11.39
N GLU A 32 15.71 -21.88 -11.40
CA GLU A 32 14.41 -21.86 -10.71
C GLU A 32 14.55 -21.61 -9.21
N GLU A 33 15.58 -22.21 -8.61
CA GLU A 33 15.95 -22.04 -7.21
C GLU A 33 16.33 -20.60 -6.82
N ASP A 34 16.83 -19.80 -7.77
CA ASP A 34 17.34 -18.45 -7.52
C ASP A 34 16.30 -17.35 -7.83
N ARG A 35 15.17 -17.71 -8.46
CA ARG A 35 14.16 -16.73 -8.91
C ARG A 35 13.57 -15.92 -7.77
N ALA A 36 13.36 -16.54 -6.61
CA ALA A 36 12.77 -15.86 -5.45
C ALA A 36 13.68 -14.73 -4.93
N GLU A 37 14.97 -15.03 -4.74
CA GLU A 37 15.97 -14.04 -4.32
C GLU A 37 16.14 -12.94 -5.37
N PHE A 38 16.14 -13.31 -6.65
CA PHE A 38 16.26 -12.33 -7.75
C PHE A 38 15.05 -11.38 -7.82
N VAL A 39 13.84 -11.89 -7.62
CA VAL A 39 12.60 -11.07 -7.55
C VAL A 39 12.64 -10.13 -6.35
N GLU A 40 13.08 -10.61 -5.18
CA GLU A 40 13.25 -9.77 -3.99
C GLU A 40 14.24 -8.63 -4.24
N GLN A 41 15.37 -8.93 -4.90
CA GLN A 41 16.35 -7.93 -5.25
C GLN A 41 15.79 -6.87 -6.21
N ILE A 42 15.07 -7.26 -7.27
CA ILE A 42 14.39 -6.31 -8.17
C ILE A 42 13.47 -5.39 -7.36
N PHE A 43 12.68 -5.95 -6.44
CA PHE A 43 11.75 -5.19 -5.63
C PHE A 43 12.47 -4.19 -4.70
N CYS A 44 13.60 -4.57 -4.10
CA CYS A 44 14.39 -3.68 -3.26
C CYS A 44 15.11 -2.57 -4.04
N ASP A 45 15.56 -2.87 -5.26
CA ASP A 45 16.35 -1.94 -6.08
C ASP A 45 15.48 -1.01 -6.96
N THR A 46 14.20 -1.33 -7.13
CA THR A 46 13.26 -0.59 -7.98
C THR A 46 12.30 0.25 -7.13
N LEU A 47 12.04 1.49 -7.53
CA LEU A 47 11.01 2.30 -6.87
C LEU A 47 9.62 1.69 -7.16
N PRO A 48 8.72 1.58 -6.17
CA PRO A 48 7.41 0.96 -6.36
C PRO A 48 6.56 1.55 -7.50
N ASP A 49 6.78 2.82 -7.83
CA ASP A 49 6.10 3.53 -8.92
C ASP A 49 6.55 3.11 -10.33
N ASP A 50 7.70 2.42 -10.43
CA ASP A 50 8.28 1.94 -11.69
C ASP A 50 7.89 0.47 -11.98
N LEU A 51 7.16 -0.19 -11.07
CA LEU A 51 6.74 -1.59 -11.22
C LEU A 51 5.40 -1.70 -11.95
N GLU A 52 5.35 -2.56 -12.98
CA GLU A 52 4.15 -2.76 -13.79
C GLU A 52 3.04 -3.52 -13.06
N ASN A 53 1.79 -3.27 -13.50
CA ASN A 53 0.58 -3.91 -12.96
C ASN A 53 0.44 -3.82 -11.44
N HIS A 54 0.84 -2.68 -10.87
CA HIS A 54 0.63 -2.39 -9.46
C HIS A 54 -0.86 -2.43 -9.11
N ASN A 55 -1.24 -3.39 -8.28
CA ASN A 55 -2.52 -3.42 -7.62
C ASN A 55 -2.32 -3.20 -6.12
N TRP A 56 -3.18 -2.41 -5.52
CA TRP A 56 -3.16 -2.11 -4.10
C TRP A 56 -4.57 -2.25 -3.55
N PHE A 57 -4.70 -3.00 -2.47
CA PHE A 57 -5.93 -3.04 -1.71
C PHE A 57 -5.65 -3.09 -0.20
N ILE A 58 -6.65 -2.64 0.55
CA ILE A 58 -6.62 -2.59 2.02
C ILE A 58 -7.60 -3.65 2.52
N PRO A 59 -7.14 -4.86 2.90
CA PRO A 59 -8.01 -5.90 3.43
C PRO A 59 -8.63 -5.52 4.78
N ASP A 60 -7.94 -4.72 5.57
CA ASP A 60 -8.33 -4.38 6.93
C ASP A 60 -7.97 -2.93 7.25
N ARG A 61 -8.93 -2.23 7.87
CA ARG A 61 -8.85 -0.82 8.23
C ARG A 61 -9.66 -0.59 9.49
N GLU A 62 -8.99 -0.09 10.53
CA GLU A 62 -9.61 0.26 11.79
C GLU A 62 -9.33 1.72 12.15
N VAL A 63 -10.33 2.38 12.74
CA VAL A 63 -10.15 3.69 13.36
C VAL A 63 -9.92 3.48 14.84
N GLU A 64 -8.70 3.72 15.31
CA GLU A 64 -8.34 3.49 16.71
C GLU A 64 -8.66 4.69 17.61
N ASN A 65 -8.61 5.91 17.07
CA ASN A 65 -8.80 7.12 17.86
C ASN A 65 -9.50 8.23 17.09
N VAL A 66 -10.37 8.97 17.78
CA VAL A 66 -11.06 10.16 17.30
C VAL A 66 -11.07 11.20 18.43
N THR A 67 -10.28 12.27 18.30
CA THR A 67 -10.15 13.31 19.32
C THR A 67 -10.56 14.67 18.76
N PRO A 68 -11.45 15.46 19.41
CA PRO A 68 -11.77 16.81 18.96
C PRO A 68 -10.54 17.74 18.98
N GLN A 69 -10.42 18.63 18.00
CA GLN A 69 -9.45 19.74 18.01
C GLN A 69 -10.06 21.02 18.60
#